data_AF-A0A2Y9BMN0-F1
#
_entry.id   AF-A0A2Y9BMN0-F1
#
_cell.length_a   1.000
_cell.length_b   1.000
_cell.length_c   1.000
_cell.angle_alpha   90.00
_cell.angle_beta   90.00
_cell.angle_gamma   90.00
#
_symmetry.space_group_name_H-M   'P 1'
#
loop_
_entity.id
_entity.type
_entity.pdbx_description
1 polymer ?
#
loop_
_entity_poly.entity_id
_entity_poly.type
_entity_poly.pdbx_seq_one_letter_code
_entity_poly.pdbx_strand_id
1 'polypeptide(L)'
;MNDIDCMTFYEYELRMRAYRLKTVDDEYRIYLQAWVNREIKAERRKGKTRSEPVYKRFEDFFNYENRLKNVLGKKLERKPSSRAADRYIEFMERRKINGEL
;
A
#
# COMPACT_ATOMS: atom_id res chain seq x y z
N MET A 1 -10.02 6.94 -30.70
CA MET A 1 -10.98 6.59 -29.63
C MET A 1 -11.76 5.30 -29.96
N ASN A 2 -11.31 4.45 -30.90
CA ASN A 2 -12.18 3.45 -31.55
C ASN A 2 -11.80 1.99 -31.26
N ASP A 3 -10.67 1.74 -30.58
CA ASP A 3 -10.19 0.36 -30.35
C ASP A 3 -10.89 -0.34 -29.19
N ILE A 4 -11.60 0.40 -28.34
CA ILE A 4 -12.34 -0.14 -27.19
C ILE A 4 -13.71 -0.66 -27.64
N ASP A 5 -14.34 -0.01 -28.62
CA ASP A 5 -15.70 -0.36 -29.08
C ASP A 5 -15.75 -1.64 -29.94
N CYS A 6 -14.63 -2.08 -30.51
CA CYS A 6 -14.56 -3.28 -31.36
C CYS A 6 -13.99 -4.53 -30.64
N MET A 7 -13.73 -4.43 -29.34
CA MET A 7 -13.05 -5.49 -28.59
C MET A 7 -14.06 -6.38 -27.86
N THR A 8 -13.81 -7.69 -27.84
CA THR A 8 -14.65 -8.59 -27.04
C THR A 8 -14.48 -8.26 -25.56
N PHE A 9 -15.55 -8.45 -24.76
CA PHE A 9 -15.50 -8.21 -23.30
C PHE A 9 -14.30 -8.90 -22.63
N TYR A 10 -13.96 -10.11 -23.09
CA TYR A 10 -12.80 -10.88 -22.63
C TYR A 10 -11.46 -10.19 -22.89
N GLU A 11 -11.23 -9.71 -24.10
CA GLU A 11 -9.99 -9.01 -24.47
C GLU A 11 -9.85 -7.70 -23.70
N TYR A 12 -10.95 -6.97 -23.49
CA TYR A 12 -10.97 -5.76 -22.67
C TYR A 12 -10.56 -6.08 -21.22
N GLU A 13 -11.17 -7.09 -20.60
CA GLU A 13 -10.83 -7.51 -19.24
C GLU A 13 -9.36 -7.93 -19.12
N LEU A 14 -8.84 -8.67 -20.10
CA LEU A 14 -7.45 -9.10 -20.13
C LEU A 14 -6.49 -7.90 -20.20
N ARG A 15 -6.77 -6.93 -21.08
CA ARG A 15 -5.98 -5.70 -21.20
C ARG A 15 -6.06 -4.85 -19.92
N MET A 16 -7.24 -4.70 -19.33
CA MET A 16 -7.41 -3.98 -18.07
C MET A 16 -6.66 -4.66 -16.92
N ARG A 17 -6.66 -5.99 -16.86
CA ARG A 17 -5.88 -6.74 -15.87
C ARG A 17 -4.38 -6.53 -16.07
N ALA A 18 -3.89 -6.62 -17.30
CA ALA A 18 -2.49 -6.38 -17.63
C ALA A 18 -2.07 -4.93 -17.27
N TYR A 19 -2.92 -3.95 -17.59
CA TYR A 19 -2.67 -2.55 -17.26
C TYR A 19 -2.56 -2.32 -15.75
N ARG A 20 -3.47 -2.91 -14.97
CA ARG A 20 -3.41 -2.80 -13.50
C ARG A 20 -2.15 -3.44 -12.92
N LEU A 21 -1.72 -4.59 -13.45
CA LEU A 21 -0.46 -5.24 -13.03
C LEU A 21 0.75 -4.35 -13.36
N LYS A 22 0.82 -3.82 -14.58
CA LYS A 22 1.86 -2.87 -14.98
C LYS A 22 1.92 -1.66 -14.05
N THR A 23 0.75 -1.14 -13.65
CA THR A 23 0.67 -0.01 -12.71
C THR A 23 1.33 -0.35 -11.38
N VAL A 24 1.17 -1.57 -10.86
CA VAL A 24 1.84 -2.01 -9.62
C VAL A 24 3.36 -2.08 -9.79
N ASP A 25 3.85 -2.51 -10.95
CA ASP A 25 5.29 -2.51 -11.23
C ASP A 25 5.86 -1.10 -11.31
N ASP A 26 5.10 -0.16 -11.88
CA ASP A 26 5.50 1.25 -11.96
C ASP A 26 5.51 1.90 -10.57
N GLU A 27 4.48 1.63 -9.75
CA GLU A 27 4.47 2.01 -8.33
C GLU A 27 5.72 1.47 -7.60
N TYR A 28 6.04 0.18 -7.77
CA TYR A 28 7.22 -0.44 -7.14
C TYR A 28 8.51 0.31 -7.47
N ARG A 29 8.72 0.67 -8.74
CA ARG A 29 9.91 1.43 -9.18
C ARG A 29 9.98 2.80 -8.52
N ILE A 30 8.86 3.52 -8.43
CA ILE A 30 8.78 4.84 -7.80
C ILE A 30 9.11 4.72 -6.31
N TYR A 31 8.54 3.74 -5.60
CA TYR A 31 8.83 3.52 -4.19
C TYR A 31 10.27 3.09 -3.97
N LEU A 32 10.84 2.26 -4.84
CA LEU A 32 12.25 1.86 -4.74
C LEU A 32 13.17 3.08 -4.89
N GLN A 33 12.88 3.96 -5.84
CA GLN A 33 13.63 5.21 -5.98
C GLN A 33 13.48 6.10 -4.73
N ALA A 34 12.27 6.22 -4.20
CA ALA A 34 12.02 6.96 -2.97
C ALA A 34 12.76 6.35 -1.76
N TRP A 35 12.87 5.02 -1.69
CA TRP A 35 13.59 4.30 -0.65
C TRP A 35 15.08 4.60 -0.69
N VAL A 36 15.71 4.51 -1.87
CA VAL A 36 17.12 4.87 -2.05
C VAL A 36 17.36 6.33 -1.69
N ASN A 37 16.45 7.23 -2.10
CA ASN A 37 16.51 8.65 -1.76
C ASN A 37 16.29 8.91 -0.26
N ARG A 38 15.54 8.03 0.44
CA ARG A 38 15.20 8.15 1.85
C ARG A 38 16.36 7.79 2.77
N GLU A 39 17.15 6.78 2.42
CA GLU A 39 18.37 6.44 3.17
C GLU A 39 19.31 7.64 3.29
N ILE A 40 19.25 8.58 2.33
CA ILE A 40 20.01 9.84 2.37
C ILE A 40 19.45 10.87 3.38
N LYS A 41 18.18 10.76 3.84
CA LYS A 41 17.46 11.86 4.50
C LYS A 41 16.68 11.56 5.79
N ALA A 42 16.25 10.32 6.04
CA ALA A 42 15.19 10.07 7.04
C ALA A 42 15.60 9.14 8.18
N GLU A 43 16.04 9.74 9.27
CA GLU A 43 16.22 9.06 10.55
C GLU A 43 15.22 9.61 11.57
N ARG A 44 14.49 8.73 12.27
CA ARG A 44 13.69 9.11 13.45
C ARG A 44 14.58 9.05 14.69
N ARG A 45 14.45 10.03 15.59
CA ARG A 45 15.19 10.00 16.87
C ARG A 45 14.72 8.83 17.73
N LYS A 46 15.66 8.00 18.17
CA LYS A 46 15.49 6.94 19.16
C LYS A 46 16.28 7.31 20.41
N GLY A 47 15.61 7.95 21.35
CA GLY A 47 16.23 8.49 22.56
C GLY A 47 16.98 9.81 22.31
N LYS A 48 17.89 10.17 23.23
CA LYS A 48 18.55 11.50 23.25
C LYS A 48 19.68 11.64 22.22
N THR A 49 20.26 10.53 21.75
CA THR A 49 21.53 10.54 20.98
C THR A 49 21.50 9.70 19.70
N ARG A 50 20.60 8.72 19.57
CA ARG A 50 20.58 7.84 18.39
C ARG A 50 19.39 8.16 17.50
N SER A 51 19.56 7.90 16.22
CA SER A 51 18.54 8.02 15.20
C SER A 51 18.49 6.70 14.43
N GLU A 52 17.29 6.24 14.08
CA GLU A 52 17.05 4.97 13.38
C GLU A 52 16.08 5.24 12.22
N PRO A 53 16.20 4.58 11.07
CA PRO A 53 15.19 4.68 10.02
C PRO A 53 13.79 4.24 10.53
N VAL A 54 12.72 4.95 10.14
CA VAL A 54 11.32 4.61 10.47
C VAL A 54 10.94 3.21 9.99
N TYR A 55 11.19 2.91 8.72
CA TYR A 55 11.08 1.59 8.13
C TYR A 55 12.49 0.99 8.01
N LYS A 56 12.64 -0.27 8.41
CA LYS A 56 13.91 -0.99 8.43
C LYS A 56 14.15 -1.75 7.14
N ARG A 57 13.08 -2.25 6.53
CA ARG A 57 13.11 -2.95 5.26
C ARG A 57 12.23 -2.25 4.24
N PHE A 58 12.54 -2.46 2.97
CA PHE A 58 11.75 -1.88 1.88
C PHE A 58 10.30 -2.39 1.92
N GLU A 59 10.09 -3.65 2.29
CA GLU A 59 8.76 -4.27 2.34
C GLU A 59 7.85 -3.66 3.43
N ASP A 60 8.45 -3.05 4.46
CA ASP A 60 7.71 -2.29 5.48
C ASP A 60 7.23 -0.93 4.93
N PHE A 61 7.95 -0.39 3.93
CA PHE A 61 7.62 0.85 3.25
C PHE A 61 6.65 0.64 2.08
N PHE A 62 6.88 -0.40 1.28
CA PHE A 62 6.01 -0.80 0.18
C PHE A 62 5.92 -2.32 0.05
N ASN A 63 4.73 -2.87 0.34
CA ASN A 63 4.47 -4.30 0.23
C ASN A 63 3.87 -4.66 -1.15
N TYR A 64 4.74 -5.01 -2.08
CA TYR A 64 4.39 -5.36 -3.46
C TYR A 64 3.39 -6.52 -3.55
N GLU A 65 3.60 -7.59 -2.77
CA GLU A 65 2.70 -8.76 -2.79
C GLU A 65 1.28 -8.41 -2.35
N ASN A 66 1.14 -7.57 -1.32
CA ASN A 66 -0.16 -7.11 -0.85
C ASN A 66 -0.83 -6.25 -1.93
N ARG A 67 -0.06 -5.37 -2.60
CA ARG A 67 -0.57 -4.54 -3.69
C ARG A 67 -1.05 -5.38 -4.88
N LEU A 68 -0.29 -6.40 -5.28
CA LEU A 68 -0.70 -7.37 -6.30
C LEU A 68 -2.00 -8.09 -5.92
N LYS A 69 -2.13 -8.54 -4.67
CA LYS A 69 -3.35 -9.22 -4.17
C LYS A 69 -4.58 -8.31 -4.26
N ASN A 70 -4.43 -7.03 -3.90
CA ASN A 70 -5.49 -6.03 -4.01
C ASN A 70 -5.93 -5.82 -5.47
N VAL A 71 -4.98 -5.75 -6.40
CA VAL A 71 -5.27 -5.55 -7.83
C VAL A 71 -5.91 -6.79 -8.47
N LEU A 72 -5.48 -7.97 -8.06
CA LEU A 72 -6.02 -9.25 -8.55
C LEU A 72 -7.37 -9.62 -7.92
N GLY A 73 -7.91 -8.79 -7.03
CA GLY A 73 -9.27 -8.95 -6.51
C GLY A 73 -9.45 -10.14 -5.58
N LYS A 74 -8.37 -10.79 -5.11
CA LYS A 74 -8.48 -11.66 -3.94
C LYS A 74 -8.76 -10.73 -2.77
N LYS A 75 -10.04 -10.60 -2.38
CA LYS A 75 -10.47 -10.02 -1.11
C LYS A 75 -9.42 -10.43 -0.10
N LEU A 76 -8.66 -9.47 0.43
CA LEU A 76 -7.90 -9.72 1.63
C LEU A 76 -8.96 -10.17 2.63
N GLU A 77 -9.03 -11.46 2.91
CA GLU A 77 -9.57 -11.89 4.18
C GLU A 77 -8.78 -11.07 5.20
N ARG A 78 -9.49 -10.18 5.92
CA ARG A 78 -8.88 -9.43 7.02
C ARG A 78 -8.24 -10.51 7.88
N LYS A 79 -6.89 -10.58 7.90
CA LYS A 79 -6.22 -11.42 8.87
C LYS A 79 -6.80 -11.04 10.23
N PRO A 80 -7.27 -11.99 11.05
CA PRO A 80 -7.85 -11.66 12.34
C PRO A 80 -6.82 -10.84 13.10
N SER A 81 -7.14 -9.56 13.27
CA SER A 81 -6.36 -8.68 14.10
C SER A 81 -6.56 -9.15 15.54
N SER A 82 -5.54 -8.99 16.38
CA SER A 82 -5.71 -9.28 17.81
C SER A 82 -6.89 -8.45 18.32
N ARG A 83 -7.75 -9.03 19.16
CA ARG A 83 -8.87 -8.31 19.82
C ARG A 83 -8.46 -6.95 20.40
N ALA A 84 -7.19 -6.80 20.82
CA ALA A 84 -6.65 -5.53 21.30
C ALA A 84 -6.47 -4.47 20.19
N ALA A 85 -6.02 -4.86 19.00
CA ALA A 85 -5.85 -3.97 17.85
C ALA A 85 -7.20 -3.53 17.28
N ASP A 86 -8.20 -4.42 17.25
CA ASP A 86 -9.57 -4.06 16.85
C ASP A 86 -10.16 -3.00 17.78
N ARG A 87 -10.00 -3.17 19.11
CA ARG A 87 -10.44 -2.18 20.10
C ARG A 87 -9.75 -0.83 19.94
N TYR A 88 -8.47 -0.81 19.57
CA TYR A 88 -7.73 0.43 19.33
C TYR A 88 -8.24 1.17 18.09
N ILE A 89 -8.52 0.44 17.00
CA ILE A 89 -9.12 1.03 15.79
C ILE A 89 -10.49 1.62 16.11
N GLU A 90 -11.34 0.87 16.82
CA GLU A 90 -12.68 1.32 17.23
C GLU A 90 -12.64 2.58 18.11
N PHE A 91 -11.69 2.63 19.06
CA PHE A 91 -11.47 3.80 19.90
C PHE A 91 -11.10 5.04 19.07
N MET A 92 -10.20 4.89 18.10
CA MET A 92 -9.76 5.98 17.22
C MET A 92 -10.87 6.48 16.29
N GLU A 93 -11.73 5.59 15.80
CA GLU A 93 -12.91 5.95 14.99
C GLU A 93 -13.93 6.74 15.81
N ARG A 94 -14.21 6.35 17.06
CA ARG A 94 -15.10 7.09 17.96
C ARG A 94 -14.59 8.51 18.23
N ARG A 95 -13.29 8.71 18.41
CA ARG A 95 -12.71 10.05 18.59
C ARG A 95 -12.88 10.96 17.37
N LYS A 96 -12.75 10.40 16.15
CA LYS A 96 -12.99 11.15 14.91
C LYS A 96 -14.46 11.54 14.75
N ILE A 97 -15.38 10.66 15.13
CA ILE A 97 -16.83 10.93 15.09
C ILE A 97 -17.21 12.00 16.13
N ASN A 98 -16.57 11.97 17.29
CA ASN A 98 -16.81 12.93 18.38
C ASN A 98 -16.08 14.28 18.20
N GLY A 99 -15.32 14.47 17.10
CA GLY A 99 -14.67 15.74 16.79
C GLY A 99 -13.51 16.13 17.72
N GLU A 100 -12.89 15.17 18.40
CA GLU A 100 -11.78 15.40 19.34
C GLU A 100 -10.38 15.29 18.69
N LEU A 101 -10.32 15.40 17.36
CA LEU A 101 -9.12 15.28 16.52
C LEU A 101 -9.22 16.18 15.29
#